data_AF-A0A0L0V5X8-F1
#
_entry.id   AF-A0A0L0V5X8-F1
#
_cell.length_a   1.000
_cell.length_b   1.000
_cell.length_c   1.000
_cell.angle_alpha   90.00
_cell.angle_beta   90.00
_cell.angle_gamma   90.00
#
_symmetry.space_group_name_H-M   'P 1'
#
loop_
_entity.id
_entity.type
_entity.pdbx_description
1 polymer ?
#
loop_
_entity_poly.entity_id
_entity_poly.type
_entity_poly.pdbx_seq_one_letter_code
_entity_poly.pdbx_strand_id
1 'polypeptide(L)'
;MNAYPKPQTADIVNKEIENLDVVKLNNDQKTDEVFNVYNWDFIRADVGGRTPDIHQAELFQFLNGYKDEPDLENPFFLERDQKTSKFLSKFFVNSRRDLKVLEVIKPDCRQRQLFKTCLKISNSKINLDGYPAFKVLIGGMNDRLEANYKNRGDLATRIKTKTALKYVMNVTKVTHLLIIIYLSLFKEHESEVLKVHQVENTLMSLTQMWWDLEEGIKPEILKLGWTEDVTKILNFQEGKPWLYYKATSTAALYSTASNLLDYWVVQTGKPLIRSTSKPRLAKSIKRPAKNHQGIIALINKIIFYSNYQMILGDIKNSDPGLKPDFN
;
A
#
# COMPACT_ATOMS: atom_id res chain seq x y z
N MET A 1 56.77 6.54 -19.36
CA MET A 1 55.74 7.44 -18.81
C MET A 1 54.39 6.94 -19.31
N ASN A 2 53.69 6.15 -18.50
CA ASN A 2 52.36 5.65 -18.84
C ASN A 2 51.32 6.59 -18.20
N ALA A 3 50.54 7.26 -19.03
CA ALA A 3 49.49 8.17 -18.61
C ALA A 3 48.29 7.38 -18.08
N TYR A 4 47.87 7.66 -16.85
CA TYR A 4 46.63 7.17 -16.27
C TYR A 4 45.42 7.75 -17.03
N PRO A 5 44.32 6.98 -17.23
CA PRO A 5 43.06 7.53 -17.70
C PRO A 5 42.48 8.45 -16.62
N LYS A 6 42.01 9.63 -17.02
CA LYS A 6 41.29 10.58 -16.15
C LYS A 6 40.01 9.93 -15.58
N PRO A 7 39.61 10.28 -14.34
CA PRO A 7 38.33 9.83 -13.79
C PRO A 7 37.19 10.44 -14.62
N GLN A 8 36.21 9.61 -14.99
CA GLN A 8 34.96 10.07 -15.55
C GLN A 8 34.22 10.89 -14.48
N THR A 9 33.83 12.11 -14.86
CA THR A 9 33.18 13.11 -14.02
C THR A 9 31.82 12.62 -13.50
N ALA A 10 31.57 12.88 -12.21
CA ALA A 10 30.33 12.55 -11.49
C ALA A 10 29.04 13.09 -12.16
N ASP A 11 29.16 14.09 -13.03
CA ASP A 11 28.05 14.67 -13.80
C ASP A 11 27.45 13.73 -14.85
N ILE A 12 28.19 12.71 -15.31
CA ILE A 12 27.68 11.74 -16.29
C ILE A 12 26.85 10.66 -15.58
N VAL A 13 27.27 10.24 -14.39
CA VAL A 13 26.55 9.24 -13.58
C VAL A 13 25.21 9.78 -13.06
N ASN A 14 25.16 11.07 -12.70
CA ASN A 14 23.89 11.69 -12.26
C ASN A 14 22.87 11.84 -13.39
N LYS A 15 23.30 12.05 -14.64
CA LYS A 15 22.40 12.17 -15.79
C LYS A 15 21.76 10.84 -16.23
N GLU A 16 22.41 9.71 -15.97
CA GLU A 16 21.85 8.39 -16.26
C GLU A 16 20.81 7.96 -15.21
N ILE A 17 20.94 8.42 -13.96
CA ILE A 17 19.96 8.16 -12.89
C ILE A 17 18.69 9.02 -13.07
N GLU A 18 18.82 10.22 -13.64
CA GLU A 18 17.70 11.18 -13.84
C GLU A 18 16.67 10.79 -14.92
N ASN A 19 16.94 9.79 -15.76
CA ASN A 19 16.05 9.39 -16.87
C ASN A 19 15.20 8.14 -16.60
N LEU A 20 15.27 7.53 -15.41
CA LEU A 20 14.48 6.35 -15.05
C LEU A 20 13.08 6.67 -14.51
N ASP A 21 12.76 7.94 -14.31
CA ASP A 21 11.45 8.35 -13.82
C ASP A 21 10.42 8.37 -14.97
N VAL A 22 9.63 7.29 -15.02
CA VAL A 22 8.45 7.06 -15.86
C VAL A 22 8.78 6.44 -17.23
N VAL A 23 9.07 5.14 -17.22
CA VAL A 23 8.88 4.30 -18.42
C VAL A 23 7.37 4.17 -18.68
N LYS A 24 6.86 4.99 -19.60
CA LYS A 24 5.64 4.62 -20.33
C LYS A 24 5.96 3.35 -21.09
N LEU A 25 5.19 2.28 -20.87
CA LEU A 25 5.16 1.08 -21.69
C LEU A 25 4.67 1.45 -23.11
N ASN A 26 5.52 2.11 -23.89
CA ASN A 26 5.43 2.20 -25.33
C ASN A 26 6.32 1.08 -25.91
N ASN A 27 5.79 0.41 -26.92
CA ASN A 27 6.13 -0.95 -27.32
C ASN A 27 7.54 -1.23 -27.85
N ASP A 28 8.52 -0.33 -27.76
CA ASP A 28 9.82 -0.51 -28.43
C ASP A 28 10.99 -0.25 -27.48
N GLN A 29 11.19 -1.21 -26.57
CA GLN A 29 12.39 -1.59 -25.78
C GLN A 29 11.91 -2.06 -24.41
N LYS A 30 11.67 -3.38 -24.28
CA LYS A 30 11.37 -4.02 -22.99
C LYS A 30 12.58 -3.92 -22.07
N THR A 31 12.68 -2.86 -21.29
CA THR A 31 13.35 -2.97 -20.00
C THR A 31 12.38 -3.70 -19.08
N ASP A 32 12.79 -4.82 -18.48
CA ASP A 32 12.01 -5.57 -17.48
C ASP A 32 11.87 -4.79 -16.15
N GLU A 33 12.03 -3.46 -16.20
CA GLU A 33 12.21 -2.54 -15.09
C GLU A 33 11.02 -1.57 -15.01
N VAL A 34 10.54 -1.31 -13.79
CA VAL A 34 9.35 -0.48 -13.54
C VAL A 34 9.73 0.86 -12.91
N PHE A 35 10.38 0.86 -11.73
CA PHE A 35 10.97 2.05 -11.07
C PHE A 35 11.86 1.64 -9.89
N ASN A 36 12.67 2.58 -9.38
CA ASN A 36 13.45 2.37 -8.15
C ASN A 36 12.55 2.38 -6.90
N VAL A 37 12.52 1.27 -6.15
CA VAL A 37 11.65 1.08 -4.98
C VAL A 37 12.17 1.71 -3.69
N TYR A 38 13.42 2.19 -3.68
CA TYR A 38 14.03 2.90 -2.56
C TYR A 38 14.11 4.41 -2.79
N ASN A 39 13.82 4.87 -4.01
CA ASN A 39 13.47 6.25 -4.26
C ASN A 39 11.98 6.49 -3.94
N TRP A 40 11.69 7.03 -2.75
CA TRP A 40 10.33 7.34 -2.28
C TRP A 40 9.55 8.32 -3.17
N ASP A 41 10.13 8.87 -4.23
CA ASP A 41 9.39 9.59 -5.25
C ASP A 41 8.33 8.72 -5.95
N PHE A 42 8.49 7.39 -5.94
CA PHE A 42 7.50 6.49 -6.53
C PHE A 42 6.12 6.61 -5.87
N ILE A 43 5.99 7.04 -4.61
CA ILE A 43 4.69 7.22 -3.94
C ILE A 43 4.05 8.61 -4.14
N ARG A 44 4.65 9.48 -4.95
CA ARG A 44 4.06 10.78 -5.32
C ARG A 44 3.09 10.60 -6.50
N ALA A 45 1.85 11.04 -6.33
CA ALA A 45 0.79 10.91 -7.33
C ALA A 45 0.82 12.00 -8.41
N ASP A 46 1.48 13.12 -8.14
CA ASP A 46 1.75 14.15 -9.15
C ASP A 46 3.02 13.80 -9.92
N VAL A 47 2.94 13.91 -11.24
CA VAL A 47 4.02 13.58 -12.19
C VAL A 47 4.73 14.86 -12.66
N GLY A 48 4.20 16.05 -12.33
CA GLY A 48 4.70 17.35 -12.83
C GLY A 48 5.64 18.12 -11.89
N GLY A 49 5.75 17.73 -10.62
CA GLY A 49 6.59 18.42 -9.64
C GLY A 49 8.02 17.88 -9.61
N ARG A 50 8.94 18.48 -10.38
CA ARG A 50 10.40 18.23 -10.27
C ARG A 50 10.98 18.65 -8.92
N THR A 51 10.21 19.36 -8.11
CA THR A 51 10.61 19.79 -6.77
C THR A 51 10.38 18.65 -5.77
N PRO A 52 11.38 18.32 -4.93
CA PRO A 52 11.19 17.46 -3.77
C PRO A 52 9.98 17.92 -2.95
N ASP A 53 9.13 16.99 -2.51
CA ASP A 53 8.02 17.37 -1.63
C ASP A 53 8.61 17.68 -0.24
N ILE A 54 8.63 18.96 0.12
CA ILE A 54 9.15 19.44 1.41
C ILE A 54 8.48 18.70 2.59
N HIS A 55 7.19 18.36 2.47
CA HIS A 55 6.44 17.66 3.51
C HIS A 55 6.89 16.20 3.66
N GLN A 56 7.32 15.56 2.57
CA GLN A 56 7.91 14.22 2.61
C GLN A 56 9.29 14.26 3.28
N ALA A 57 10.14 15.21 2.88
CA ALA A 57 11.47 15.37 3.45
C ALA A 57 11.40 15.68 4.96
N GLU A 58 10.53 16.62 5.36
CA GLU A 58 10.27 16.95 6.76
C GLU A 58 9.76 15.73 7.55
N LEU A 59 8.84 14.94 6.96
CA LEU A 59 8.38 13.71 7.60
C LEU A 59 9.55 12.73 7.80
N PHE A 60 10.42 12.53 6.81
CA PHE A 60 11.54 11.59 6.92
C PHE A 60 12.57 12.07 7.94
N GLN A 61 12.92 13.35 7.96
CA GLN A 61 13.76 13.94 9.01
C GLN A 61 13.14 13.72 10.39
N PHE A 62 11.84 14.00 10.53
CA PHE A 62 11.11 13.77 11.78
C PHE A 62 11.15 12.30 12.20
N LEU A 63 10.86 11.37 11.30
CA LEU A 63 10.86 9.93 11.60
C LEU A 63 12.27 9.42 11.93
N ASN A 64 13.29 9.85 11.19
CA ASN A 64 14.67 9.46 11.46
C ASN A 64 15.19 10.03 12.80
N GLY A 65 14.73 11.22 13.22
CA GLY A 65 15.04 11.77 14.54
C GLY A 65 14.52 10.93 15.72
N TYR A 66 13.57 10.02 15.48
CA TYR A 66 13.05 9.11 16.50
C TYR A 66 13.82 7.79 16.63
N LYS A 67 14.74 7.50 15.69
CA LYS A 67 15.64 6.33 15.76
C LYS A 67 16.65 6.49 16.90
N ASP A 68 17.22 5.38 17.35
CA ASP A 68 18.29 5.39 18.36
C ASP A 68 19.56 6.07 17.82
N GLU A 69 19.84 5.88 16.52
CA GLU A 69 20.88 6.57 15.75
C GLU A 69 20.17 7.42 14.67
N PRO A 70 20.04 8.75 14.88
CA PRO A 70 19.36 9.62 13.92
C PRO A 70 20.10 9.70 12.58
N ASP A 71 19.33 9.59 11.50
CA ASP A 71 19.81 9.69 10.11
C ASP A 71 19.01 10.76 9.37
N LEU A 72 19.40 12.03 9.51
CA LEU A 72 18.60 13.15 9.00
C LEU A 72 18.80 13.43 7.51
N GLU A 73 19.79 12.78 6.88
CA GLU A 73 20.18 13.05 5.49
C GLU A 73 19.59 12.02 4.52
N ASN A 74 19.27 10.81 4.96
CA ASN A 74 18.75 9.76 4.09
C ASN A 74 17.24 9.54 4.24
N PRO A 75 16.60 8.92 3.23
CA PRO A 75 15.20 8.54 3.33
C PRO A 75 14.93 7.54 4.48
N PHE A 76 13.68 7.50 4.93
CA PHE A 76 13.32 6.69 6.08
C PHE A 76 13.13 5.21 5.74
N PHE A 77 13.85 4.34 6.46
CA PHE A 77 13.74 2.88 6.39
C PHE A 77 13.77 2.25 7.79
N LEU A 78 13.26 1.02 7.89
CA LEU A 78 13.21 0.20 9.09
C LEU A 78 13.91 -1.14 8.89
N GLU A 79 14.39 -1.73 9.98
CA GLU A 79 14.86 -3.12 10.01
C GLU A 79 13.80 -4.02 10.66
N ARG A 80 13.73 -5.31 10.31
CA ARG A 80 12.79 -6.25 10.96
C ARG A 80 13.30 -6.77 12.30
N ASP A 81 13.60 -5.86 13.21
CA ASP A 81 14.29 -6.19 14.46
C ASP A 81 13.58 -5.62 15.70
N GLN A 82 14.24 -5.75 16.85
CA GLN A 82 13.72 -5.22 18.10
C GLN A 82 13.78 -3.69 18.16
N LYS A 83 14.73 -3.03 17.46
CA LYS A 83 14.83 -1.57 17.39
C LYS A 83 13.59 -0.99 16.73
N THR A 84 13.08 -1.57 15.65
CA THR A 84 11.82 -1.13 15.03
C THR A 84 10.63 -1.22 15.98
N SER A 85 10.54 -2.28 16.78
CA SER A 85 9.47 -2.39 17.78
C SER A 85 9.56 -1.29 18.85
N LYS A 86 10.77 -0.94 19.30
CA LYS A 86 11.00 0.17 20.24
C LYS A 86 10.67 1.52 19.59
N PHE A 87 11.15 1.75 18.37
CA PHE A 87 10.86 2.93 17.57
C PHE A 87 9.35 3.16 17.46
N LEU A 88 8.58 2.14 17.03
CA LEU A 88 7.13 2.28 16.89
C LEU A 88 6.47 2.62 18.22
N SER A 89 6.91 2.01 19.33
CA SER A 89 6.37 2.32 20.66
C SER A 89 6.64 3.77 21.06
N LYS A 90 7.87 4.26 20.86
CA LYS A 90 8.28 5.64 21.17
C LYS A 90 7.55 6.63 20.28
N PHE A 91 7.52 6.36 18.98
CA PHE A 91 6.85 7.16 17.96
C PHE A 91 5.36 7.30 18.30
N PHE A 92 4.60 6.22 18.44
CA PHE A 92 3.15 6.35 18.66
C PHE A 92 2.75 6.90 20.04
N VAL A 93 3.63 6.86 21.03
CA VAL A 93 3.39 7.52 22.32
C VAL A 93 3.66 9.02 22.22
N ASN A 94 4.77 9.43 21.60
CA ASN A 94 5.25 10.81 21.62
C ASN A 94 4.76 11.64 20.42
N SER A 95 4.60 11.02 19.24
CA SER A 95 4.24 11.70 17.98
C SER A 95 2.80 12.23 17.93
N ARG A 96 1.97 11.95 18.95
CA ARG A 96 0.61 12.52 19.05
C ARG A 96 0.64 14.05 19.12
N ARG A 97 1.78 14.65 19.51
CA ARG A 97 1.91 16.10 19.60
C ARG A 97 2.44 16.76 18.31
N ASP A 98 3.19 16.01 17.50
CA ASP A 98 4.06 16.61 16.48
C ASP A 98 3.52 16.49 15.04
N LEU A 99 2.57 15.57 14.78
CA LEU A 99 2.00 15.35 13.43
C LEU A 99 0.46 15.49 13.44
N LYS A 100 -0.04 16.62 13.95
CA LYS A 100 -1.47 16.88 14.24
C LYS A 100 -2.38 16.95 13.02
N VAL A 101 -1.87 17.23 11.83
CA VAL A 101 -2.70 17.46 10.63
C VAL A 101 -3.65 16.29 10.36
N LEU A 102 -3.16 15.06 10.53
CA LEU A 102 -3.98 13.85 10.35
C LEU A 102 -5.04 13.65 11.43
N GLU A 103 -4.87 14.25 12.61
CA GLU A 103 -5.80 14.14 13.74
C GLU A 103 -7.00 15.07 13.59
N VAL A 104 -6.81 16.21 12.89
CA VAL A 104 -7.88 17.17 12.57
C VAL A 104 -8.80 16.64 11.46
N ILE A 105 -8.26 15.83 10.53
CA ILE A 105 -9.03 15.28 9.42
C ILE A 105 -9.86 14.07 9.89
N LYS A 106 -11.17 14.09 9.63
CA LYS A 106 -12.08 12.97 9.92
C LYS A 106 -11.53 11.65 9.33
N PRO A 107 -11.50 10.54 10.11
CA PRO A 107 -10.90 9.28 9.66
C PRO A 107 -11.42 8.75 8.32
N ASP A 108 -12.74 8.85 8.05
CA ASP A 108 -13.34 8.42 6.78
C ASP A 108 -12.83 9.25 5.60
N CYS A 109 -12.75 10.58 5.77
CA CYS A 109 -12.24 11.49 4.76
C CYS A 109 -10.77 11.18 4.45
N ARG A 110 -9.96 10.96 5.48
CA ARG A 110 -8.56 10.55 5.34
C ARG A 110 -8.42 9.24 4.56
N GLN A 111 -9.16 8.19 4.92
CA GLN A 111 -9.10 6.90 4.22
C GLN A 111 -9.54 7.02 2.76
N ARG A 112 -10.59 7.81 2.49
CA ARG A 112 -11.04 8.11 1.13
C ARG A 112 -9.94 8.73 0.27
N GLN A 113 -9.22 9.72 0.81
CA GLN A 113 -8.16 10.38 0.05
C GLN A 113 -6.92 9.51 -0.12
N LEU A 114 -6.56 8.72 0.91
CA LEU A 114 -5.50 7.73 0.80
C LEU A 114 -5.82 6.70 -0.30
N PHE A 115 -7.06 6.22 -0.37
CA PHE A 115 -7.49 5.30 -1.43
C PHE A 115 -7.33 5.90 -2.82
N LYS A 116 -7.88 7.10 -3.03
CA LYS A 116 -7.81 7.79 -4.33
C LYS A 116 -6.37 8.03 -4.76
N THR A 117 -5.53 8.48 -3.82
CA THR A 117 -4.11 8.73 -4.04
C THR A 117 -3.39 7.44 -4.43
N CYS A 118 -3.56 6.37 -3.65
CA CYS A 118 -2.95 5.07 -3.95
C CYS A 118 -3.42 4.50 -5.28
N LEU A 119 -4.71 4.61 -5.60
CA LEU A 119 -5.25 4.15 -6.87
C LEU A 119 -4.69 4.96 -8.05
N LYS A 120 -4.55 6.28 -7.88
CA LYS A 120 -3.92 7.15 -8.88
C LYS A 120 -2.47 6.74 -9.13
N ILE A 121 -1.66 6.56 -8.08
CA ILE A 121 -0.26 6.10 -8.18
C ILE A 121 -0.18 4.74 -8.85
N SER A 122 -1.01 3.78 -8.42
CA SER A 122 -1.02 2.42 -8.96
C SER A 122 -1.35 2.44 -10.46
N ASN A 123 -2.33 3.24 -10.88
CA ASN A 123 -2.68 3.37 -12.31
C ASN A 123 -1.60 4.09 -13.13
N SER A 124 -0.96 5.13 -12.59
CA SER A 124 -0.01 5.95 -13.36
C SER A 124 1.40 5.38 -13.42
N LYS A 125 1.87 4.71 -12.35
CA LYS A 125 3.26 4.26 -12.24
C LYS A 125 3.45 2.76 -12.41
N ILE A 126 2.48 1.96 -11.96
CA ILE A 126 2.55 0.50 -12.10
C ILE A 126 1.75 0.07 -13.32
N ASN A 127 0.57 0.64 -13.53
CA ASN A 127 -0.35 0.31 -14.62
C ASN A 127 -0.62 -1.19 -14.73
N LEU A 128 -1.18 -1.78 -13.66
CA LEU A 128 -1.45 -3.23 -13.59
C LEU A 128 -2.30 -3.76 -14.76
N ASP A 129 -3.11 -2.91 -15.42
CA ASP A 129 -3.90 -3.29 -16.59
C ASP A 129 -3.04 -3.80 -17.76
N GLY A 130 -1.74 -3.43 -17.80
CA GLY A 130 -0.76 -3.91 -18.77
C GLY A 130 -0.25 -5.34 -18.52
N TYR A 131 -0.42 -5.88 -17.31
CA TYR A 131 0.22 -7.13 -16.90
C TYR A 131 -0.67 -8.36 -17.20
N PRO A 132 -0.13 -9.41 -17.84
CA PRO A 132 -0.84 -10.67 -18.06
C PRO A 132 -1.44 -11.26 -16.77
N ALA A 133 -0.66 -11.33 -15.69
CA ALA A 133 -1.13 -11.86 -14.41
C ALA A 133 -2.36 -11.11 -13.85
N PHE A 134 -2.44 -9.79 -14.05
CA PHE A 134 -3.60 -9.01 -13.60
C PHE A 134 -4.84 -9.30 -14.45
N LYS A 135 -4.67 -9.46 -15.77
CA LYS A 135 -5.77 -9.86 -16.67
C LYS A 135 -6.31 -11.23 -16.31
N VAL A 136 -5.43 -12.19 -15.98
CA VAL A 136 -5.82 -13.52 -15.49
C VAL A 136 -6.60 -13.42 -14.18
N LEU A 137 -6.13 -12.64 -13.21
CA LEU A 137 -6.84 -12.40 -11.95
C LEU A 137 -8.25 -11.86 -12.19
N ILE A 138 -8.36 -10.76 -12.95
CA ILE A 138 -9.64 -10.08 -13.18
C ILE A 138 -10.59 -10.94 -14.01
N GLY A 139 -10.08 -11.65 -15.03
CA GLY A 139 -10.86 -12.60 -15.83
C GLY A 139 -11.41 -13.75 -14.99
N GLY A 140 -10.54 -14.41 -14.22
CA GLY A 140 -10.95 -15.51 -13.34
C GLY A 140 -11.94 -15.08 -12.25
N MET A 141 -11.76 -13.88 -11.69
CA MET A 141 -12.73 -13.32 -10.74
C MET A 141 -14.04 -12.95 -11.41
N ASN A 142 -14.03 -12.43 -12.65
CA ASN A 142 -15.27 -12.15 -13.38
C ASN A 142 -16.09 -13.43 -13.60
N ASP A 143 -15.44 -14.52 -14.02
CA ASP A 143 -16.11 -15.80 -14.26
C ASP A 143 -16.73 -16.37 -12.97
N ARG A 144 -15.98 -16.34 -11.86
CA ARG A 144 -16.48 -16.73 -10.53
C ARG A 144 -17.66 -15.86 -10.08
N LEU A 145 -17.54 -14.54 -10.22
CA LEU A 145 -18.62 -13.60 -9.85
C LEU A 145 -19.88 -13.82 -10.69
N GLU A 146 -19.75 -14.08 -12.00
CA GLU A 146 -20.91 -14.40 -12.85
C GLU A 146 -21.57 -15.73 -12.46
N ALA A 147 -20.78 -16.75 -12.13
CA ALA A 147 -21.30 -18.03 -11.62
C ALA A 147 -22.03 -17.84 -10.29
N ASN A 148 -21.42 -17.15 -9.33
CA ASN A 148 -22.02 -16.87 -8.02
C ASN A 148 -23.28 -16.01 -8.13
N TYR A 149 -23.28 -15.03 -9.04
CA TYR A 149 -24.46 -14.22 -9.30
C TYR A 149 -25.61 -15.08 -9.81
N LYS A 150 -25.38 -16.00 -10.75
CA LYS A 150 -26.42 -16.92 -11.25
C LYS A 150 -26.95 -17.84 -10.16
N ASN A 151 -26.08 -18.30 -9.26
CA ASN A 151 -26.43 -19.25 -8.20
C ASN A 151 -27.07 -18.63 -6.95
N ARG A 152 -27.18 -17.30 -6.87
CA ARG A 152 -27.68 -16.59 -5.68
C ARG A 152 -29.17 -16.82 -5.36
N GLY A 153 -29.93 -17.45 -6.27
CA GLY A 153 -31.39 -17.59 -6.16
C GLY A 153 -32.12 -16.24 -6.20
N ASP A 154 -33.25 -16.16 -5.50
CA ASP A 154 -34.11 -14.96 -5.41
C ASP A 154 -33.57 -13.87 -4.47
N LEU A 155 -32.33 -14.00 -3.98
CA LEU A 155 -31.74 -13.03 -3.07
C LEU A 155 -31.59 -11.66 -3.74
N ALA A 156 -32.34 -10.68 -3.22
CA ALA A 156 -32.29 -9.30 -3.64
C ALA A 156 -31.03 -8.61 -3.07
N THR A 157 -29.91 -8.75 -3.77
CA THR A 157 -28.70 -7.98 -3.44
C THR A 157 -28.64 -6.65 -4.21
N ARG A 158 -28.20 -5.60 -3.51
CA ARG A 158 -27.88 -4.29 -4.11
C ARG A 158 -26.57 -4.31 -4.90
N ILE A 159 -25.70 -5.27 -4.63
CA ILE A 159 -24.41 -5.42 -5.29
C ILE A 159 -24.62 -6.18 -6.59
N LYS A 160 -24.18 -5.60 -7.71
CA LYS A 160 -24.20 -6.23 -9.04
C LYS A 160 -22.81 -6.74 -9.39
N THR A 161 -22.71 -7.67 -10.34
CA THR A 161 -21.44 -8.26 -10.77
C THR A 161 -20.40 -7.21 -11.14
N LYS A 162 -20.79 -6.19 -11.93
CA LYS A 162 -19.90 -5.07 -12.28
C LYS A 162 -19.36 -4.30 -11.07
N THR A 163 -20.16 -4.13 -10.02
CA THR A 163 -19.75 -3.47 -8.77
C THR A 163 -18.74 -4.34 -8.03
N ALA A 164 -19.00 -5.63 -7.90
CA ALA A 164 -18.09 -6.57 -7.25
C ALA A 164 -16.77 -6.73 -8.02
N LEU A 165 -16.80 -6.74 -9.35
CA LEU A 165 -15.59 -6.80 -10.17
C LEU A 165 -14.74 -5.52 -10.01
N LYS A 166 -15.39 -4.34 -10.05
CA LYS A 166 -14.70 -3.05 -9.81
C LYS A 166 -14.11 -2.98 -8.40
N TYR A 167 -14.80 -3.57 -7.42
CA TYR A 167 -14.31 -3.74 -6.05
C TYR A 167 -12.99 -4.53 -6.03
N VAL A 168 -12.99 -5.75 -6.60
CA VAL A 168 -11.79 -6.60 -6.70
C VAL A 168 -10.66 -5.86 -7.41
N MET A 169 -10.95 -5.25 -8.56
CA MET A 169 -9.96 -4.56 -9.40
C MET A 169 -9.27 -3.42 -8.66
N ASN A 170 -10.04 -2.51 -8.05
CA ASN A 170 -9.46 -1.33 -7.40
C ASN A 170 -8.78 -1.69 -6.08
N VAL A 171 -9.33 -2.63 -5.31
CA VAL A 171 -8.69 -3.10 -4.07
C VAL A 171 -7.37 -3.77 -4.40
N THR A 172 -7.30 -4.62 -5.42
CA THR A 172 -6.05 -5.29 -5.86
C THR A 172 -4.97 -4.27 -6.23
N LYS A 173 -5.32 -3.25 -7.03
CA LYS A 173 -4.41 -2.18 -7.42
C LYS A 173 -3.80 -1.45 -6.24
N VAL A 174 -4.62 -1.14 -5.23
CA VAL A 174 -4.16 -0.45 -4.02
C VAL A 174 -3.36 -1.39 -3.13
N THR A 175 -3.81 -2.64 -2.90
CA THR A 175 -3.07 -3.62 -2.11
C THR A 175 -1.70 -3.91 -2.69
N HIS A 176 -1.58 -4.07 -4.01
CA HIS A 176 -0.29 -4.28 -4.67
C HIS A 176 0.69 -3.12 -4.40
N LEU A 177 0.24 -1.88 -4.54
CA LEU A 177 1.06 -0.71 -4.19
C LEU A 177 1.44 -0.71 -2.70
N LEU A 178 0.51 -1.04 -1.80
CA LEU A 178 0.78 -1.12 -0.37
C LEU A 178 1.82 -2.21 -0.04
N ILE A 179 1.82 -3.35 -0.75
CA ILE A 179 2.86 -4.39 -0.62
C ILE A 179 4.22 -3.84 -1.04
N ILE A 180 4.30 -3.11 -2.16
CA ILE A 180 5.55 -2.47 -2.61
C ILE A 180 6.06 -1.51 -1.54
N ILE A 181 5.21 -0.62 -1.04
CA ILE A 181 5.56 0.34 0.02
C ILE A 181 6.02 -0.38 1.29
N TYR A 182 5.33 -1.45 1.67
CA TYR A 182 5.68 -2.25 2.82
C TYR A 182 7.08 -2.85 2.68
N LEU A 183 7.39 -3.44 1.53
CA LEU A 183 8.73 -4.00 1.26
C LEU A 183 9.81 -2.90 1.18
N SER A 184 9.48 -1.74 0.58
CA SER A 184 10.38 -0.59 0.50
C SER A 184 10.76 -0.09 1.89
N LEU A 185 9.76 0.03 2.78
CA LEU A 185 9.96 0.47 4.16
C LEU A 185 10.98 -0.40 4.91
N PHE A 186 11.07 -1.69 4.60
CA PHE A 186 11.99 -2.63 5.24
C PHE A 186 13.24 -2.95 4.41
N LYS A 187 13.44 -2.31 3.25
CA LYS A 187 14.48 -2.68 2.27
C LYS A 187 14.48 -4.17 1.89
N GLU A 188 13.30 -4.71 1.65
CA GLU A 188 13.09 -6.17 1.44
C GLU A 188 12.67 -6.54 0.02
N HIS A 189 12.83 -5.64 -0.95
CA HIS A 189 12.70 -6.00 -2.35
C HIS A 189 13.94 -6.78 -2.79
N GLU A 190 13.77 -7.70 -3.76
CA GLU A 190 14.90 -8.52 -4.25
C GLU A 190 15.94 -7.67 -5.01
N SER A 191 15.54 -6.49 -5.49
CA SER A 191 16.37 -5.52 -6.20
C SER A 191 15.93 -4.09 -5.91
N GLU A 192 16.83 -3.12 -6.10
CA GLU A 192 16.53 -1.69 -5.95
C GLU A 192 15.57 -1.17 -7.03
N VAL A 193 15.55 -1.83 -8.19
CA VAL A 193 14.59 -1.56 -9.27
C VAL A 193 13.52 -2.66 -9.25
N LEU A 194 12.25 -2.26 -9.19
CA LEU A 194 11.11 -3.16 -9.30
C LEU A 194 11.09 -3.77 -10.70
N LYS A 195 11.05 -5.09 -10.79
CA LYS A 195 10.99 -5.81 -12.06
C LYS A 195 9.60 -6.36 -12.37
N VAL A 196 9.32 -6.58 -13.64
CA VAL A 196 8.03 -7.11 -14.13
C VAL A 196 7.67 -8.43 -13.43
N HIS A 197 8.63 -9.36 -13.27
CA HIS A 197 8.37 -10.65 -12.62
C HIS A 197 7.96 -10.52 -11.15
N GLN A 198 8.45 -9.48 -10.45
CA GLN A 198 8.11 -9.23 -9.05
C GLN A 198 6.67 -8.72 -8.90
N VAL A 199 6.24 -7.90 -9.85
CA VAL A 199 4.83 -7.48 -9.98
C VAL A 199 3.95 -8.70 -10.23
N GLU A 200 4.33 -9.57 -11.18
CA GLU A 200 3.57 -10.78 -11.48
C GLU A 200 3.49 -11.76 -10.31
N ASN A 201 4.59 -12.00 -9.59
CA ASN A 201 4.61 -12.87 -8.41
C ASN A 201 3.67 -12.34 -7.30
N THR A 202 3.64 -11.03 -7.11
CA THR A 202 2.73 -10.39 -6.14
C THR A 202 1.27 -10.56 -6.60
N LEU A 203 0.99 -10.39 -7.89
CA LEU A 203 -0.34 -10.60 -8.47
C LEU A 203 -0.82 -12.05 -8.37
N MET A 204 0.05 -13.04 -8.59
CA MET A 204 -0.29 -14.44 -8.38
C MET A 204 -0.68 -14.71 -6.92
N SER A 205 0.06 -14.13 -5.97
CA SER A 205 -0.27 -14.23 -4.54
C SER A 205 -1.64 -13.60 -4.24
N LEU A 206 -1.92 -12.41 -4.78
CA LEU A 206 -3.22 -11.75 -4.61
C LEU A 206 -4.36 -12.51 -5.29
N THR A 207 -4.10 -13.16 -6.42
CA THR A 207 -5.07 -14.03 -7.11
C THR A 207 -5.53 -15.14 -6.19
N GLN A 208 -4.59 -15.86 -5.58
CA GLN A 208 -4.90 -16.93 -4.64
C GLN A 208 -5.71 -16.42 -3.45
N MET A 209 -5.34 -15.26 -2.87
CA MET A 209 -6.10 -14.68 -1.75
C MET A 209 -7.56 -14.36 -2.12
N TRP A 210 -7.82 -13.87 -3.33
CA TRP A 210 -9.18 -13.61 -3.79
C TRP A 210 -9.98 -14.90 -3.94
N TRP A 211 -9.37 -15.95 -4.48
CA TRP A 211 -9.99 -17.27 -4.56
C TRP A 211 -10.29 -17.84 -3.17
N ASP A 212 -9.34 -17.77 -2.25
CA ASP A 212 -9.54 -18.22 -0.87
C ASP A 212 -10.73 -17.49 -0.21
N LEU A 213 -10.81 -16.16 -0.36
CA LEU A 213 -11.89 -15.35 0.20
C LEU A 213 -13.25 -15.65 -0.42
N GLU A 214 -13.28 -15.93 -1.72
CA GLU A 214 -14.48 -16.32 -2.45
C GLU A 214 -14.98 -17.69 -2.00
N GLU A 215 -14.09 -18.67 -1.90
CA GLU A 215 -14.37 -20.04 -1.42
C GLU A 215 -14.64 -20.09 0.09
N GLY A 216 -14.50 -18.96 0.80
CA GLY A 216 -14.68 -18.89 2.25
C GLY A 216 -13.56 -19.56 3.05
N ILE A 217 -12.43 -19.86 2.41
CA ILE A 217 -11.21 -20.36 3.03
C ILE A 217 -10.60 -19.22 3.84
N LYS A 218 -10.76 -19.29 5.16
CA LYS A 218 -10.25 -18.28 6.09
C LYS A 218 -9.05 -18.88 6.82
N PRO A 219 -7.82 -18.38 6.57
CA PRO A 219 -6.70 -18.69 7.45
C PRO A 219 -7.11 -18.40 8.89
N GLU A 220 -6.86 -19.32 9.83
CA GLU A 220 -7.37 -19.17 11.21
C GLU A 220 -6.94 -17.86 11.87
N ILE A 221 -5.77 -17.35 11.48
CA ILE A 221 -5.20 -16.06 11.88
C ILE A 221 -6.00 -14.85 11.39
N LEU A 222 -6.81 -15.00 10.34
CA LEU A 222 -7.64 -13.97 9.72
C LEU A 222 -9.15 -14.20 9.92
N LYS A 223 -9.57 -15.01 10.92
CA LYS A 223 -10.97 -15.11 11.39
C LYS A 223 -11.44 -13.77 11.98
N LEU A 224 -11.50 -12.76 11.13
CA LEU A 224 -11.84 -11.36 11.38
C LEU A 224 -13.11 -11.08 10.58
N GLY A 225 -14.01 -10.27 11.15
CA GLY A 225 -15.32 -9.98 10.54
C GLY A 225 -15.25 -9.47 9.10
N TRP A 226 -14.16 -8.80 8.71
CA TRP A 226 -13.99 -8.30 7.35
C TRP A 226 -13.93 -9.39 6.29
N THR A 227 -13.37 -10.57 6.59
CA THR A 227 -13.28 -11.68 5.61
C THR A 227 -14.66 -12.19 5.24
N GLU A 228 -15.56 -12.28 6.23
CA GLU A 228 -16.95 -12.67 6.01
C GLU A 228 -17.70 -11.65 5.17
N ASP A 229 -17.47 -10.35 5.40
CA ASP A 229 -18.05 -9.30 4.56
C ASP A 229 -17.62 -9.43 3.10
N VAL A 230 -16.33 -9.70 2.88
CA VAL A 230 -15.79 -9.88 1.53
C VAL A 230 -16.36 -11.13 0.89
N THR A 231 -16.37 -12.28 1.58
CA THR A 231 -17.00 -13.50 1.09
C THR A 231 -18.46 -13.26 0.70
N LYS A 232 -19.23 -12.55 1.53
CA LYS A 232 -20.63 -12.19 1.24
C LYS A 232 -20.77 -11.30 0.01
N ILE A 233 -19.87 -10.33 -0.17
CA ILE A 233 -19.83 -9.46 -1.36
C ILE A 233 -19.56 -10.29 -2.62
N LEU A 234 -18.57 -11.19 -2.58
CA LEU A 234 -18.16 -12.02 -3.74
C LEU A 234 -19.18 -13.10 -4.09
N ASN A 235 -19.94 -13.58 -3.10
CA ASN A 235 -20.97 -14.62 -3.29
C ASN A 235 -22.39 -14.05 -3.43
N PHE A 236 -22.56 -12.74 -3.47
CA PHE A 236 -23.87 -12.07 -3.57
C PHE A 236 -24.87 -12.52 -2.50
N GLN A 237 -24.36 -12.93 -1.33
CA GLN A 237 -25.17 -13.43 -0.24
C GLN A 237 -26.00 -12.29 0.36
N GLU A 238 -27.14 -12.66 0.96
CA GLU A 238 -27.92 -11.70 1.72
C GLU A 238 -27.07 -11.15 2.86
N GLY A 239 -27.14 -9.84 3.04
CA GLY A 239 -26.44 -9.20 4.12
C GLY A 239 -26.95 -7.81 4.39
N LYS A 240 -26.41 -7.24 5.46
CA LYS A 240 -26.84 -5.96 5.98
C LYS A 240 -26.60 -4.86 4.91
N PRO A 241 -27.42 -3.79 4.89
CA PRO A 241 -27.29 -2.70 3.92
C PRO A 241 -25.88 -2.09 3.80
N TRP A 242 -25.06 -2.16 4.85
CA TRP A 242 -23.69 -1.65 4.86
C TRP A 242 -22.70 -2.49 4.02
N LEU A 243 -23.05 -3.69 3.56
CA LEU A 243 -22.20 -4.43 2.60
C LEU A 243 -22.08 -3.67 1.27
N TYR A 244 -23.16 -3.01 0.83
CA TYR A 244 -23.11 -2.13 -0.33
C TYR A 244 -22.12 -0.97 -0.09
N TYR A 245 -22.15 -0.37 1.11
CA TYR A 245 -21.17 0.65 1.51
C TYR A 245 -19.74 0.09 1.47
N LYS A 246 -19.51 -1.14 1.95
CA LYS A 246 -18.18 -1.78 1.89
C LYS A 246 -17.68 -2.01 0.47
N ALA A 247 -18.58 -2.36 -0.45
CA ALA A 247 -18.25 -2.60 -1.85
C ALA A 247 -18.03 -1.32 -2.67
N THR A 248 -18.49 -0.16 -2.20
CA THR A 248 -18.54 1.08 -3.00
C THR A 248 -17.84 2.29 -2.39
N SER A 249 -17.78 2.39 -1.05
CA SER A 249 -17.12 3.51 -0.38
C SER A 249 -15.61 3.38 -0.46
N THR A 250 -14.96 4.38 -1.06
CA THR A 250 -13.49 4.50 -1.11
C THR A 250 -12.78 4.28 0.23
N ALA A 251 -13.34 4.77 1.35
CA ALA A 251 -12.76 4.53 2.67
C ALA A 251 -12.80 3.04 3.06
N ALA A 252 -13.93 2.38 2.78
CA ALA A 252 -14.07 0.95 2.99
C ALA A 252 -13.17 0.13 2.06
N LEU A 253 -13.01 0.54 0.80
CA LEU A 253 -12.07 -0.09 -0.14
C LEU A 253 -10.63 -0.01 0.38
N TYR A 254 -10.22 1.14 0.94
CA TYR A 254 -8.91 1.27 1.57
C TYR A 254 -8.73 0.33 2.75
N SER A 255 -9.75 0.24 3.61
CA SER A 255 -9.73 -0.68 4.74
C SER A 255 -9.59 -2.13 4.29
N THR A 256 -10.28 -2.57 3.24
CA THR A 256 -10.07 -3.89 2.65
C THR A 256 -8.66 -4.03 2.10
N ALA A 257 -8.15 -3.03 1.38
CA ALA A 257 -6.81 -3.10 0.79
C ALA A 257 -5.71 -3.26 1.86
N SER A 258 -5.84 -2.54 2.98
CA SER A 258 -4.97 -2.71 4.15
C SER A 258 -5.13 -4.09 4.79
N ASN A 259 -6.35 -4.61 4.92
CA ASN A 259 -6.57 -5.96 5.44
C ASN A 259 -5.96 -7.06 4.55
N LEU A 260 -5.95 -6.87 3.23
CA LEU A 260 -5.27 -7.79 2.31
C LEU A 260 -3.75 -7.68 2.41
N LEU A 261 -3.20 -6.49 2.69
CA LEU A 261 -1.78 -6.36 3.03
C LEU A 261 -1.47 -7.16 4.31
N ASP A 262 -2.30 -7.04 5.36
CA ASP A 262 -2.15 -7.83 6.58
C ASP A 262 -2.18 -9.35 6.28
N TYR A 263 -3.09 -9.79 5.39
CA TYR A 263 -3.11 -11.17 4.90
C TYR A 263 -1.76 -11.51 4.25
N TRP A 264 -1.33 -10.74 3.25
CA TRP A 264 -0.08 -11.00 2.53
C TRP A 264 1.15 -11.09 3.46
N VAL A 265 1.26 -10.20 4.44
CA VAL A 265 2.37 -10.19 5.42
C VAL A 265 2.38 -11.46 6.27
N VAL A 266 1.20 -11.93 6.66
CA VAL A 266 1.03 -13.16 7.41
C VAL A 266 1.42 -14.38 6.57
N GLN A 267 0.93 -14.45 5.33
CA GLN A 267 1.14 -15.59 4.45
C GLN A 267 2.62 -15.72 4.05
N THR A 268 3.30 -14.60 3.82
CA THR A 268 4.71 -14.58 3.43
C THR A 268 5.69 -14.70 4.60
N GLY A 269 5.19 -14.83 5.84
CA GLY A 269 6.06 -14.99 7.01
C GLY A 269 6.90 -13.75 7.32
N LYS A 270 6.41 -12.56 6.96
CA LYS A 270 7.07 -11.27 7.20
C LYS A 270 6.53 -10.47 8.42
N PRO A 271 5.93 -11.04 9.50
CA PRO A 271 5.53 -10.21 10.63
C PRO A 271 6.75 -9.67 11.40
N LEU A 272 6.61 -8.50 12.03
CA LEU A 272 7.61 -7.98 12.97
C LEU A 272 7.83 -8.96 14.14
N ILE A 273 9.10 -9.22 14.48
CA ILE A 273 9.46 -10.08 15.62
C ILE A 273 8.96 -9.44 16.91
N ARG A 274 8.21 -10.20 17.72
CA ARG A 274 7.77 -9.73 19.04
C ARG A 274 8.98 -9.57 19.96
N SER A 275 9.14 -8.38 20.54
CA SER A 275 9.93 -8.18 21.75
C SER A 275 9.21 -8.83 22.93
N THR A 276 9.37 -10.14 23.11
CA THR A 276 9.00 -10.81 24.37
C THR A 276 10.21 -11.53 24.92
N SER A 277 10.59 -11.20 26.16
CA SER A 277 11.66 -11.80 26.97
C SER A 277 11.45 -13.28 27.33
N LYS A 278 10.55 -13.99 26.65
CA LYS A 278 10.26 -15.42 26.87
C LYS A 278 10.13 -16.14 25.52
N PRO A 279 11.21 -16.78 25.02
CA PRO A 279 11.24 -17.48 23.73
C PRO A 279 10.25 -18.65 23.61
N ARG A 280 9.77 -19.19 24.74
CA ARG A 280 9.00 -20.44 24.77
C ARG A 280 7.50 -20.30 24.46
N LEU A 281 6.94 -19.09 24.44
CA LEU A 281 5.53 -18.85 24.03
C LEU A 281 5.35 -18.29 22.61
N ALA A 282 6.44 -18.03 21.88
CA ALA A 282 6.38 -17.46 20.53
C ALA A 282 5.90 -18.46 19.46
N LYS A 283 5.86 -19.76 19.77
CA LYS A 283 5.48 -20.82 18.81
C LYS A 283 3.97 -20.96 18.57
N SER A 284 3.08 -20.41 19.42
CA SER A 284 1.64 -20.74 19.32
C SER A 284 0.70 -19.60 18.95
N ILE A 285 1.17 -18.39 18.64
CA ILE A 285 0.26 -17.30 18.23
C ILE A 285 0.80 -16.62 16.98
N LYS A 286 0.52 -17.25 15.83
CA LYS A 286 0.44 -16.59 14.54
C LYS A 286 -0.73 -15.59 14.64
N ARG A 287 -0.50 -14.39 15.17
CA ARG A 287 -1.35 -13.20 15.01
C ARG A 287 -0.43 -12.07 14.56
N PRO A 288 -0.88 -11.13 13.70
CA PRO A 288 -0.11 -9.92 13.45
C PRO A 288 0.27 -9.31 14.80
N ALA A 289 1.54 -8.97 15.00
CA ALA A 289 1.96 -8.28 16.21
C ALA A 289 1.08 -7.03 16.39
N LYS A 290 0.77 -6.62 17.62
CA LYS A 290 0.07 -5.33 17.90
C LYS A 290 0.74 -4.14 17.16
N ASN A 291 2.00 -4.30 16.79
CA ASN A 291 2.84 -3.36 16.06
C ASN A 291 2.49 -3.23 14.56
N HIS A 292 1.75 -4.18 13.96
CA HIS A 292 1.42 -4.14 12.54
C HIS A 292 0.45 -2.99 12.19
N GLN A 293 -0.51 -2.70 13.07
CA GLN A 293 -1.35 -1.50 12.97
C GLN A 293 -0.52 -0.22 13.00
N GLY A 294 0.58 -0.21 13.76
CA GLY A 294 1.55 0.89 13.76
C GLY A 294 2.26 1.05 12.42
N ILE A 295 2.64 -0.05 11.77
CA ILE A 295 3.24 0.01 10.43
C ILE A 295 2.24 0.55 9.39
N ILE A 296 0.98 0.09 9.39
CA ILE A 296 -0.04 0.63 8.49
C ILE A 296 -0.26 2.12 8.75
N ALA A 297 -0.33 2.55 10.00
CA ALA A 297 -0.46 3.96 10.35
C ALA A 297 0.74 4.80 9.89
N LEU A 298 1.95 4.22 9.93
CA LEU A 298 3.16 4.86 9.40
C LEU A 298 3.14 4.95 7.88
N ILE A 299 2.79 3.88 7.17
CA ILE A 299 2.60 3.87 5.71
C ILE A 299 1.57 4.93 5.30
N ASN A 300 0.46 5.03 6.02
CA ASN A 300 -0.56 6.06 5.77
C ASN A 300 0.01 7.48 5.93
N LYS A 301 0.86 7.72 6.94
CA LYS A 301 1.55 9.01 7.11
C LYS A 301 2.50 9.27 5.94
N ILE A 302 3.30 8.29 5.56
CA ILE A 302 4.24 8.41 4.43
C ILE A 302 3.49 8.78 3.15
N ILE A 303 2.42 8.05 2.79
CA ILE A 303 1.60 8.37 1.61
C ILE A 303 0.99 9.76 1.70
N PHE A 304 0.47 10.13 2.89
CA PHE A 304 -0.18 11.43 3.08
C PHE A 304 0.79 12.60 2.91
N TYR A 305 1.93 12.59 3.61
CA TYR A 305 2.89 13.69 3.55
C TYR A 305 3.64 13.74 2.22
N SER A 306 3.76 12.62 1.51
CA SER A 306 4.29 12.60 0.13
C SER A 306 3.32 13.15 -0.93
N ASN A 307 2.09 13.45 -0.50
CA ASN A 307 1.03 13.96 -1.36
C ASN A 307 0.25 15.07 -0.63
N TYR A 308 0.93 15.80 0.26
CA TYR A 308 0.31 16.63 1.29
C TYR A 308 -0.60 17.69 0.70
N GLN A 309 -0.07 18.47 -0.25
CA GLN A 309 -0.80 19.56 -0.91
C GLN A 309 -1.99 19.04 -1.72
N MET A 310 -1.80 17.96 -2.48
CA MET A 310 -2.86 17.36 -3.30
C MET A 310 -4.01 16.87 -2.41
N ILE A 311 -3.70 16.10 -1.36
CA ILE A 311 -4.72 15.54 -0.47
C ILE A 311 -5.46 16.65 0.29
N LEU A 312 -4.75 17.66 0.81
CA LEU A 312 -5.40 18.76 1.52
C LEU A 312 -6.24 19.63 0.59
N GLY A 313 -5.77 19.88 -0.64
CA GLY A 313 -6.56 20.56 -1.67
C GLY A 313 -7.86 19.82 -1.95
N ASP A 314 -7.80 18.51 -2.16
CA ASP A 314 -8.97 17.66 -2.40
C ASP A 314 -9.95 17.65 -1.22
N ILE A 315 -9.44 17.70 0.02
CA ILE A 315 -10.26 17.77 1.24
C ILE A 315 -10.99 19.11 1.30
N LYS A 316 -10.28 20.23 1.13
CA LYS A 316 -10.87 21.58 1.15
C LYS A 316 -11.97 21.74 0.09
N ASN A 317 -11.73 21.20 -1.11
CA ASN A 317 -12.71 21.24 -2.20
C ASN A 317 -13.94 20.35 -1.95
N SER A 318 -13.80 19.29 -1.16
CA SER A 318 -14.89 18.35 -0.86
C SER A 318 -15.69 18.72 0.40
N ASP A 319 -15.13 19.52 1.30
CA ASP A 319 -15.76 19.98 2.55
C ASP A 319 -15.31 21.42 2.87
N PRO A 320 -15.97 22.45 2.31
CA PRO A 320 -15.55 23.86 2.41
C PRO A 320 -15.52 24.43 3.84
N GLY A 321 -16.15 23.73 4.80
CA GLY A 321 -16.18 24.12 6.22
C GLY A 321 -14.96 23.67 7.04
N LEU A 322 -14.12 22.79 6.50
CA LEU A 322 -12.84 22.43 7.11
C LEU A 322 -11.83 23.55 6.84
N LYS A 323 -11.73 24.51 7.77
CA LYS A 323 -10.51 25.28 7.97
C LYS A 323 -9.57 24.41 8.79
N PRO A 324 -8.52 23.81 8.21
CA PRO A 324 -7.51 23.21 9.05
C PRO A 324 -6.76 24.39 9.66
N ASP A 325 -6.86 24.57 10.97
CA ASP A 325 -6.01 25.51 11.71
C ASP A 325 -4.57 24.98 11.62
N PHE A 326 -3.84 25.48 10.63
CA PHE A 326 -2.41 25.34 10.51
C PHE A 326 -1.78 26.52 11.26
N ASN A 327 -1.68 26.39 12.58
CA ASN A 327 -0.78 27.23 13.38
C ASN A 327 0.47 26.44 13.71
#